data_AF-A0A089K3V9-F1
#
_entry.id   AF-A0A089K3V9-F1
#
_cell.length_a   1.000
_cell.length_b   1.000
_cell.length_c   1.000
_cell.angle_alpha   90.00
_cell.angle_beta   90.00
_cell.angle_gamma   90.00
#
_symmetry.space_group_name_H-M   'P 1'
#
loop_
_entity.id
_entity.type
_entity.pdbx_description
1 polymer ?
#
loop_
_entity_poly.entity_id
_entity_poly.type
_entity_poly.pdbx_seq_one_letter_code
_entity_poly.pdbx_strand_id
1 'polypeptide(L)'
;MYKRLSAIMFPLTALLLLGALVWGYQENQEKNSILIKAENQYQRAFHDLSYHVEQLHGELGNTLAVNTTSNGMHRKGLVNVWRITSEAQNEINQLPLTLLPFSETEEFLSKISNFSYKAAVRDFTKKPLTEGEMANLKTLYANSAEISKDLQDVQNKVISNRLRWMDVETALATEEKAEDNTIIDGFKTVDKRVAAYPELDYGPSVASIYDKRSVKKLGGKPVTAEQIKAKALKFADLGGNANVKMQENGKGTEWASYTATITSKEHKEPVTMDFTAEGGLLISYNDNREVGPAKVSMKQAVEKAGRFLEKKGYPGMTAVSADRYDNLGNLTFVTSQDGVLIYPEKMTVRVGLDTGEATGFQASDYVQEHKEKRVIPKPKLSLAEVRAMLNPEFEELYNRLAWIENEDAEELLTYEFGGKINGSQFRIYLNAADGNEEAVEQIRTSSGAQDK
;
A
#
# COMPACT_ATOMS: atom_id res chain seq x y z
N MET A 1 -7.11 60.93 -51.87
CA MET A 1 -5.92 60.20 -51.40
C MET A 1 -6.21 59.40 -50.12
N TYR A 2 -6.70 60.03 -49.05
CA TYR A 2 -7.00 59.37 -47.76
C TYR A 2 -8.00 58.19 -47.82
N LYS A 3 -9.08 58.29 -48.60
CA LYS A 3 -10.06 57.18 -48.76
C LYS A 3 -9.47 55.87 -49.29
N ARG A 4 -8.46 55.94 -50.16
CA ARG A 4 -7.82 54.74 -50.73
C ARG A 4 -6.82 54.11 -49.75
N LEU A 5 -6.13 54.95 -48.97
CA LEU A 5 -5.21 54.50 -47.94
C LEU A 5 -5.96 53.82 -46.78
N SER A 6 -7.06 54.43 -46.32
CA SER A 6 -7.88 53.89 -45.23
C SER A 6 -8.58 52.58 -45.61
N ALA A 7 -8.98 52.41 -46.87
CA ALA A 7 -9.60 51.18 -47.36
C ALA A 7 -8.67 49.95 -47.32
N ILE A 8 -7.35 50.15 -47.29
CA ILE A 8 -6.35 49.07 -47.22
C ILE A 8 -5.79 48.92 -45.79
N MET A 9 -5.51 50.04 -45.12
CA MET A 9 -4.94 50.03 -43.77
C MET A 9 -5.90 49.47 -42.72
N PHE A 10 -7.20 49.77 -42.82
CA PHE A 10 -8.18 49.30 -41.83
C PHE A 10 -8.32 47.77 -41.79
N PRO A 11 -8.53 47.04 -42.91
CA PRO A 11 -8.58 45.59 -42.88
C PRO A 11 -7.25 44.94 -42.51
N LEU A 12 -6.12 45.54 -42.89
CA LEU A 12 -4.79 45.04 -42.49
C LEU A 12 -4.58 45.14 -40.97
N THR A 13 -4.90 46.29 -40.37
CA THR A 13 -4.80 46.48 -38.92
C THR A 13 -5.79 45.58 -38.18
N ALA A 14 -7.00 45.37 -38.72
CA ALA A 14 -7.97 44.44 -38.14
C ALA A 14 -7.46 42.99 -38.16
N LEU A 15 -6.83 42.55 -39.26
CA LEU A 15 -6.20 41.23 -39.34
C LEU A 15 -5.05 41.06 -38.35
N LEU A 16 -4.20 42.08 -38.19
CA LEU A 16 -3.11 42.06 -37.20
C LEU A 16 -3.65 42.00 -35.76
N LEU A 17 -4.71 42.76 -35.45
CA LEU A 17 -5.38 42.72 -34.15
C LEU A 17 -5.98 41.34 -33.86
N LEU A 18 -6.67 40.74 -34.83
CA LEU A 18 -7.23 39.39 -34.70
C LEU A 18 -6.11 38.35 -34.51
N GLY A 19 -5.00 38.47 -35.25
CA GLY A 19 -3.83 37.62 -35.08
C GLY A 19 -3.22 37.74 -33.68
N ALA A 20 -3.07 38.95 -33.15
CA ALA A 20 -2.56 39.19 -31.80
C ALA A 20 -3.51 38.65 -30.71
N LEU A 21 -4.83 38.76 -30.89
CA LEU A 21 -5.82 38.20 -29.96
C LEU A 21 -5.80 36.67 -29.95
N VAL A 22 -5.71 36.03 -31.13
CA VAL A 22 -5.62 34.57 -31.23
C VAL A 22 -4.31 34.06 -30.63
N TRP A 23 -3.19 34.72 -30.95
CA TRP A 23 -1.89 34.36 -30.39
C TRP A 23 -1.87 34.54 -28.87
N GLY A 24 -2.37 35.67 -28.35
CA GLY A 24 -2.46 35.89 -26.90
C GLY A 24 -3.37 34.88 -26.19
N TYR A 25 -4.46 34.44 -26.84
CA TYR A 25 -5.31 33.39 -26.31
C TYR A 25 -4.62 32.01 -26.29
N GLN A 26 -3.89 31.66 -27.36
CA GLN A 26 -3.10 30.43 -27.44
C GLN A 26 -1.98 30.41 -26.40
N GLU A 27 -1.22 31.49 -26.30
CA GLU A 27 -0.15 31.66 -25.30
C GLU A 27 -0.70 31.51 -23.87
N ASN A 28 -1.86 32.12 -23.58
CA ASN A 28 -2.49 31.99 -22.27
C ASN A 28 -2.96 30.55 -21.97
N GLN A 29 -3.45 29.82 -22.98
CA GLN A 29 -3.82 28.40 -22.85
C GLN A 29 -2.59 27.52 -22.62
N GLU A 30 -1.52 27.70 -23.39
CA GLU A 30 -0.28 26.95 -23.24
C GLU A 30 0.34 27.19 -21.86
N LYS A 31 0.43 28.46 -21.43
CA LYS A 31 0.89 28.84 -20.09
C LYS A 31 0.07 28.15 -18.99
N ASN A 32 -1.26 28.23 -19.06
CA ASN A 32 -2.13 27.57 -18.07
C ASN A 32 -1.94 26.04 -18.07
N SER A 33 -1.75 25.42 -19.24
CA SER A 33 -1.53 23.98 -19.33
C SER A 33 -0.20 23.55 -18.69
N ILE A 34 0.86 24.37 -18.84
CA ILE A 34 2.16 24.15 -18.22
C ILE A 34 2.05 24.30 -16.70
N LEU A 35 1.38 25.35 -16.23
CA LEU A 35 1.16 25.59 -14.79
C LEU A 35 0.40 24.45 -14.12
N ILE A 36 -0.66 23.94 -14.76
CA ILE A 36 -1.42 22.80 -14.23
C ILE A 36 -0.57 21.52 -14.21
N LYS A 37 0.25 21.29 -15.25
CA LYS A 37 1.15 20.13 -15.28
C LYS A 37 2.21 20.21 -14.17
N ALA A 38 2.82 21.38 -13.96
CA ALA A 38 3.77 21.61 -12.89
C ALA A 38 3.13 21.42 -11.50
N GLU A 39 1.93 21.98 -11.28
CA GLU A 39 1.17 21.79 -10.05
C GLU A 39 0.88 20.31 -9.76
N ASN A 40 0.39 19.56 -10.75
CA ASN A 40 0.13 18.13 -10.61
C ASN A 40 1.40 17.33 -10.33
N GLN A 41 2.52 17.73 -10.94
CA GLN A 41 3.82 17.11 -10.73
C GLN A 41 4.30 17.31 -9.29
N TYR A 42 4.20 18.53 -8.76
CA TYR A 42 4.59 18.82 -7.37
C TYR A 42 3.68 18.13 -6.35
N GLN A 43 2.36 18.14 -6.57
CA GLN A 43 1.42 17.42 -5.71
C GLN A 43 1.72 15.92 -5.67
N ARG A 44 2.02 15.32 -6.83
CA ARG A 44 2.40 13.91 -6.93
C ARG A 44 3.72 13.64 -6.22
N ALA A 45 4.78 14.38 -6.55
CA ALA A 45 6.10 14.21 -5.95
C ALA A 45 6.04 14.33 -4.42
N PHE A 46 5.27 15.29 -3.90
CA PHE A 46 5.12 15.44 -2.45
C PHE A 46 4.33 14.30 -1.80
N HIS A 47 3.26 13.84 -2.45
CA HIS A 47 2.49 12.69 -1.99
C HIS A 47 3.34 11.41 -1.96
N ASP A 48 4.10 11.17 -3.03
CA ASP A 48 4.97 10.01 -3.17
C ASP A 48 6.13 10.07 -2.16
N LEU A 49 6.70 11.25 -1.91
CA LEU A 49 7.66 11.47 -0.83
C LEU A 49 7.08 11.11 0.54
N SER A 50 5.90 11.65 0.89
CA SER A 50 5.25 11.34 2.16
C SER A 50 4.99 9.84 2.31
N TYR A 51 4.58 9.19 1.23
CA TYR A 51 4.35 7.74 1.19
C TYR A 51 5.65 6.95 1.38
N HIS A 52 6.72 7.27 0.65
CA HIS A 52 7.99 6.55 0.77
C HIS A 52 8.66 6.75 2.13
N VAL A 53 8.53 7.92 2.76
CA VAL A 53 9.03 8.13 4.13
C VAL A 53 8.23 7.31 5.16
N GLU A 54 6.92 7.14 4.97
CA GLU A 54 6.11 6.22 5.78
C GLU A 54 6.55 4.75 5.57
N GLN A 55 6.77 4.35 4.30
CA GLN A 55 7.28 3.02 3.99
C GLN A 55 8.66 2.76 4.59
N LEU A 56 9.54 3.76 4.57
CA LEU A 56 10.87 3.73 5.16
C LEU A 56 10.79 3.41 6.66
N HIS A 57 9.90 4.11 7.39
CA HIS A 57 9.67 3.85 8.81
C HIS A 57 9.23 2.40 9.05
N GLY A 58 8.29 1.89 8.26
CA GLY A 58 7.83 0.50 8.36
C GLY A 58 8.95 -0.51 8.13
N GLU A 59 9.79 -0.30 7.11
CA GLU A 59 10.86 -1.24 6.78
C GLU A 59 12.02 -1.22 7.79
N LEU A 60 12.34 -0.05 8.34
CA LEU A 60 13.24 0.05 9.50
C LEU A 60 12.68 -0.72 10.70
N GLY A 61 11.37 -0.63 10.95
CA GLY A 61 10.68 -1.40 11.99
C GLY A 61 10.78 -2.90 11.77
N ASN A 62 10.49 -3.39 10.56
CA ASN A 62 10.63 -4.80 10.19
C ASN A 62 12.06 -5.32 10.40
N THR A 63 13.05 -4.52 9.97
CA THR A 63 14.49 -4.84 10.13
C THR A 63 14.92 -4.89 11.60
N LEU A 64 14.29 -4.13 12.49
CA LEU A 64 14.56 -4.15 13.93
C LEU A 64 13.84 -5.27 14.68
N ALA A 65 12.75 -5.79 14.12
CA ALA A 65 11.89 -6.77 14.78
C ALA A 65 12.45 -8.21 14.69
N VAL A 66 13.30 -8.48 13.69
CA VAL A 66 13.99 -9.76 13.50
C VAL A 66 15.08 -10.00 14.54
N ASN A 67 15.45 -11.26 14.76
CA ASN A 67 16.55 -11.64 15.64
C ASN A 67 17.91 -11.14 15.09
N THR A 68 18.82 -10.72 15.98
CA THR A 68 20.18 -10.29 15.65
C THR A 68 20.97 -11.29 14.79
N THR A 69 20.68 -12.59 14.89
CA THR A 69 21.33 -13.66 14.11
C THR A 69 20.72 -13.87 12.71
N SER A 70 19.60 -13.24 12.40
CA SER A 70 18.86 -13.39 11.13
C SER A 70 19.48 -12.56 10.02
N ASN A 71 20.70 -12.95 9.68
CA ASN A 71 21.55 -12.29 8.70
C ASN A 71 20.86 -12.08 7.34
N GLY A 72 20.07 -13.05 6.87
CA GLY A 72 19.33 -12.92 5.61
C GLY A 72 18.28 -11.81 5.66
N MET A 73 17.48 -11.77 6.74
CA MET A 73 16.42 -10.79 6.90
C MET A 73 16.96 -9.38 7.13
N HIS A 74 18.00 -9.21 7.94
CA HIS A 74 18.65 -7.90 8.07
C HIS A 74 19.19 -7.39 6.74
N ARG A 75 19.90 -8.24 5.98
CA ARG A 75 20.42 -7.86 4.67
C ARG A 75 19.29 -7.36 3.78
N LYS A 76 18.21 -8.13 3.70
CA LYS A 76 17.04 -7.82 2.88
C LYS A 76 16.37 -6.50 3.30
N GLY A 77 16.09 -6.34 4.59
CA GLY A 77 15.48 -5.12 5.12
C GLY A 77 16.32 -3.88 4.84
N LEU A 78 17.64 -3.97 5.02
CA LEU A 78 18.56 -2.88 4.72
C LEU A 78 18.60 -2.49 3.24
N VAL A 79 18.41 -3.43 2.32
CA VAL A 79 18.27 -3.03 0.92
C VAL A 79 16.92 -2.36 0.69
N ASN A 80 15.82 -2.92 1.19
CA ASN A 80 14.53 -2.27 1.00
C ASN A 80 14.56 -0.83 1.52
N VAL A 81 15.21 -0.60 2.67
CA VAL A 81 15.52 0.74 3.18
C VAL A 81 16.32 1.55 2.15
N TRP A 82 17.44 1.05 1.63
CA TRP A 82 18.22 1.73 0.57
C TRP A 82 17.36 2.12 -0.64
N ARG A 83 16.58 1.18 -1.19
CA ARG A 83 15.71 1.41 -2.34
C ARG A 83 14.67 2.49 -2.05
N ILE A 84 13.94 2.36 -0.94
CA ILE A 84 12.89 3.33 -0.55
C ILE A 84 13.48 4.72 -0.33
N THR A 85 14.62 4.82 0.36
CA THR A 85 15.30 6.12 0.53
C THR A 85 15.76 6.72 -0.80
N SER A 86 16.18 5.91 -1.77
CA SER A 86 16.58 6.40 -3.09
C SER A 86 15.38 6.95 -3.87
N GLU A 87 14.20 6.32 -3.77
CA GLU A 87 12.96 6.87 -4.34
C GLU A 87 12.60 8.19 -3.66
N ALA A 88 12.57 8.22 -2.31
CA ALA A 88 12.30 9.44 -1.54
C ALA A 88 13.21 10.63 -1.95
N GLN A 89 14.50 10.36 -2.22
CA GLN A 89 15.42 11.37 -2.74
C GLN A 89 15.04 11.84 -4.16
N ASN A 90 14.66 10.92 -5.04
CA ASN A 90 14.18 11.27 -6.38
C ASN A 90 12.92 12.13 -6.35
N GLU A 91 12.01 11.91 -5.39
CA GLU A 91 10.80 12.73 -5.24
C GLU A 91 11.10 14.12 -4.68
N ILE A 92 12.00 14.23 -3.70
CA ILE A 92 12.50 15.54 -3.23
C ILE A 92 13.06 16.33 -4.41
N ASN A 93 13.85 15.68 -5.28
CA ASN A 93 14.45 16.32 -6.45
C ASN A 93 13.43 16.82 -7.50
N GLN A 94 12.19 16.35 -7.44
CA GLN A 94 11.10 16.75 -8.32
C GLN A 94 10.26 17.90 -7.74
N LEU A 95 10.46 18.26 -6.47
CA LEU A 95 9.88 19.46 -5.87
C LEU A 95 10.61 20.72 -6.37
N PRO A 96 10.03 21.92 -6.22
CA PRO A 96 10.70 23.16 -6.58
C PRO A 96 11.89 23.43 -5.63
N LEU A 97 13.03 22.76 -5.90
CA LEU A 97 14.21 22.68 -5.05
C LEU A 97 14.97 23.99 -4.90
N THR A 98 14.86 24.91 -5.88
CA THR A 98 15.63 26.15 -5.86
C THR A 98 15.23 27.09 -4.72
N LEU A 99 14.12 26.83 -4.02
CA LEU A 99 13.52 27.81 -3.13
C LEU A 99 12.97 27.24 -1.79
N LEU A 100 12.99 25.92 -1.57
CA LEU A 100 12.49 25.29 -0.34
C LEU A 100 13.63 24.73 0.53
N PRO A 101 13.56 24.86 1.87
CA PRO A 101 14.57 24.30 2.77
C PRO A 101 14.39 22.77 2.89
N PHE A 102 15.23 22.03 2.15
CA PHE A 102 15.23 20.57 2.09
C PHE A 102 16.60 19.93 2.31
N SER A 103 17.66 20.72 2.46
CA SER A 103 19.04 20.23 2.46
C SER A 103 19.29 19.21 3.57
N GLU A 104 18.70 19.40 4.74
CA GLU A 104 18.89 18.51 5.88
C GLU A 104 18.11 17.21 5.69
N THR A 105 16.89 17.31 5.16
CA THR A 105 16.05 16.14 4.84
C THR A 105 16.68 15.27 3.75
N GLU A 106 17.21 15.89 2.70
CA GLU A 106 17.95 15.21 1.63
C GLU A 106 19.22 14.54 2.17
N GLU A 107 19.98 15.25 3.01
CA GLU A 107 21.19 14.72 3.66
C GLU A 107 20.87 13.53 4.58
N PHE A 108 19.78 13.60 5.34
CA PHE A 108 19.30 12.50 6.18
C PHE A 108 18.95 11.25 5.37
N LEU A 109 18.16 11.40 4.30
CA LEU A 109 17.83 10.28 3.42
C LEU A 109 19.08 9.71 2.74
N SER A 110 20.02 10.57 2.37
CA SER A 110 21.32 10.17 1.82
C SER A 110 22.14 9.35 2.81
N LYS A 111 22.20 9.77 4.08
CA LYS A 111 22.90 9.05 5.15
C LYS A 111 22.29 7.67 5.39
N ILE A 112 20.95 7.58 5.43
CA ILE A 112 20.25 6.29 5.55
C ILE A 112 20.50 5.38 4.34
N SER A 113 20.33 5.92 3.13
CA SER A 113 20.55 5.21 1.87
C SER A 113 21.95 4.59 1.84
N ASN A 114 22.96 5.40 2.15
CA ASN A 114 24.36 4.97 2.20
C ASN A 114 24.63 3.93 3.28
N PHE A 115 24.13 4.13 4.51
CA PHE A 115 24.30 3.16 5.59
C PHE A 115 23.66 1.81 5.23
N SER A 116 22.43 1.83 4.76
CA SER A 116 21.63 0.63 4.57
C SER A 116 22.15 -0.20 3.41
N TYR A 117 22.55 0.46 2.32
CA TYR A 117 23.25 -0.19 1.22
C TYR A 117 24.56 -0.87 1.69
N LYS A 118 25.41 -0.15 2.44
CA LYS A 118 26.70 -0.67 2.94
C LYS A 118 26.53 -1.90 3.83
N ALA A 119 25.57 -1.84 4.74
CA ALA A 119 25.29 -2.93 5.65
C ALA A 119 24.74 -4.13 4.86
N ALA A 120 23.79 -3.92 3.96
CA ALA A 120 23.19 -5.01 3.17
C ALA A 120 24.20 -5.85 2.38
N VAL A 121 25.17 -5.23 1.70
CA VAL A 121 26.11 -5.97 0.84
C VAL A 121 27.24 -6.67 1.60
N ARG A 122 27.29 -6.51 2.93
CA ARG A 122 28.26 -7.18 3.80
C ARG A 122 27.90 -8.65 3.99
N ASP A 123 28.93 -9.49 4.09
CA ASP A 123 28.77 -10.89 4.50
C ASP A 123 28.49 -10.97 6.00
N PHE A 124 27.22 -10.99 6.36
CA PHE A 124 26.77 -11.04 7.75
C PHE A 124 27.14 -12.32 8.49
N THR A 125 27.51 -13.40 7.78
CA THR A 125 28.05 -14.60 8.44
C THR A 125 29.43 -14.36 9.05
N LYS A 126 30.19 -13.37 8.53
CA LYS A 126 31.52 -13.00 9.02
C LYS A 126 31.53 -11.69 9.79
N LYS A 127 30.63 -10.77 9.41
CA LYS A 127 30.52 -9.43 9.97
C LYS A 127 29.03 -9.09 10.17
N PRO A 128 28.36 -9.62 11.21
CA PRO A 128 26.97 -9.29 11.50
C PRO A 128 26.81 -7.81 11.85
N LEU A 129 25.58 -7.31 11.95
CA LEU A 129 25.33 -5.96 12.46
C LEU A 129 25.92 -5.81 13.86
N THR A 130 26.67 -4.73 14.06
CA THR A 130 27.22 -4.38 15.37
C THR A 130 26.13 -3.77 16.25
N GLU A 131 26.32 -3.79 17.57
CA GLU A 131 25.40 -3.14 18.51
C GLU A 131 25.23 -1.64 18.21
N GLY A 132 26.30 -0.96 17.78
CA GLY A 132 26.25 0.45 17.37
C GLY A 132 25.41 0.67 16.10
N GLU A 133 25.57 -0.17 15.09
CA GLU A 133 24.74 -0.12 13.86
C GLU A 133 23.27 -0.41 14.19
N MET A 134 23.00 -1.29 15.15
CA MET A 134 21.65 -1.59 15.61
C MET A 134 21.03 -0.42 16.40
N ALA A 135 21.81 0.25 17.23
CA ALA A 135 21.39 1.48 17.91
C ALA A 135 21.11 2.63 16.91
N ASN A 136 21.91 2.72 15.84
CA ASN A 136 21.67 3.66 14.74
C ASN A 136 20.33 3.34 14.06
N LEU A 137 20.06 2.08 13.71
CA LEU A 137 18.77 1.66 13.14
C LEU A 137 17.58 2.01 14.05
N LYS A 138 17.69 1.81 15.37
CA LYS A 138 16.65 2.21 16.35
C LYS A 138 16.42 3.73 16.34
N THR A 139 17.50 4.51 16.25
CA THR A 139 17.41 5.99 16.15
C THR A 139 16.76 6.41 14.84
N LEU A 140 17.15 5.80 13.71
CA LEU A 140 16.56 6.07 12.40
C LEU A 140 15.07 5.69 12.35
N TYR A 141 14.67 4.60 13.01
CA TYR A 141 13.29 4.19 13.15
C TYR A 141 12.46 5.24 13.91
N ALA A 142 12.98 5.77 15.02
CA ALA A 142 12.32 6.84 15.77
C ALA A 142 12.21 8.14 14.94
N ASN A 143 13.31 8.57 14.33
CA ASN A 143 13.35 9.82 13.55
C ASN A 143 12.45 9.74 12.31
N SER A 144 12.43 8.61 11.59
CA SER A 144 11.55 8.42 10.43
C SER A 144 10.06 8.47 10.80
N ALA A 145 9.69 8.02 12.01
CA ALA A 145 8.32 8.15 12.51
C ALA A 145 7.90 9.61 12.64
N GLU A 146 8.78 10.45 13.19
CA GLU A 146 8.52 11.88 13.38
C GLU A 146 8.46 12.63 12.04
N ILE A 147 9.40 12.36 11.12
CA ILE A 147 9.42 12.98 9.79
C ILE A 147 8.18 12.56 9.01
N SER A 148 7.82 11.27 9.03
CA SER A 148 6.60 10.78 8.36
C SER A 148 5.36 11.51 8.87
N LYS A 149 5.26 11.73 10.19
CA LYS A 149 4.15 12.45 10.79
C LYS A 149 4.11 13.92 10.35
N ASP A 150 5.26 14.61 10.38
CA ASP A 150 5.32 16.01 9.97
C ASP A 150 4.96 16.19 8.49
N LEU A 151 5.44 15.31 7.60
CA LEU A 151 5.11 15.34 6.18
C LEU A 151 3.61 15.12 5.94
N GLN A 152 3.00 14.16 6.64
CA GLN A 152 1.56 13.93 6.59
C GLN A 152 0.77 15.15 7.11
N ASP A 153 1.24 15.82 8.17
CA ASP A 153 0.61 17.04 8.69
C ASP A 153 0.69 18.19 7.68
N VAL A 154 1.80 18.33 6.95
CA VAL A 154 1.95 19.30 5.86
C VAL A 154 0.99 18.96 4.71
N GLN A 155 0.91 17.68 4.32
CA GLN A 155 -0.03 17.21 3.30
C GLN A 155 -1.47 17.51 3.65
N ASN A 156 -1.87 17.23 4.90
CA ASN A 156 -3.20 17.52 5.39
C ASN A 156 -3.53 19.02 5.33
N LYS A 157 -2.56 19.90 5.67
CA LYS A 157 -2.73 21.36 5.58
C LYS A 157 -2.84 21.84 4.12
N VAL A 158 -2.01 21.32 3.22
CA VAL A 158 -2.04 21.65 1.78
C VAL A 158 -3.42 21.31 1.20
N ILE A 159 -3.90 20.09 1.45
CA ILE A 159 -5.20 19.61 0.95
C ILE A 159 -6.35 20.40 1.57
N SER A 160 -6.35 20.57 2.90
CA SER A 160 -7.45 21.24 3.62
C SER A 160 -7.61 22.71 3.23
N ASN A 161 -6.49 23.40 3.00
CA ASN A 161 -6.48 24.83 2.66
C ASN A 161 -6.41 25.08 1.14
N ARG A 162 -6.42 24.03 0.31
CA ARG A 162 -6.32 24.10 -1.17
C ARG A 162 -5.14 24.95 -1.65
N LEU A 163 -4.00 24.79 -0.97
CA LEU A 163 -2.79 25.54 -1.29
C LEU A 163 -2.20 25.04 -2.61
N ARG A 164 -1.70 25.96 -3.44
CA ARG A 164 -1.06 25.64 -4.72
C ARG A 164 0.45 25.76 -4.60
N TRP A 165 1.16 24.75 -5.07
CA TRP A 165 2.62 24.73 -5.09
C TRP A 165 3.19 25.81 -6.02
N MET A 166 2.50 26.13 -7.11
CA MET A 166 2.90 27.24 -7.99
C MET A 166 2.87 28.63 -7.32
N ASP A 167 1.98 28.83 -6.33
CA ASP A 167 1.94 30.09 -5.57
C ASP A 167 3.17 30.21 -4.67
N VAL A 168 3.68 29.09 -4.16
CA VAL A 168 4.93 29.00 -3.38
C VAL A 168 6.12 29.35 -4.26
N GLU A 169 6.23 28.72 -5.43
CA GLU A 169 7.33 28.98 -6.38
C GLU A 169 7.35 30.45 -6.84
N THR A 170 6.17 31.02 -7.13
CA THR A 170 6.05 32.44 -7.52
C THR A 170 6.44 33.37 -6.37
N ALA A 171 5.91 33.14 -5.16
CA ALA A 171 6.21 33.98 -4.00
C ALA A 171 7.71 34.01 -3.70
N LEU A 172 8.35 32.83 -3.74
CA LEU A 172 9.78 32.68 -3.52
C LEU A 172 10.64 33.32 -4.62
N ALA A 173 10.20 33.30 -5.89
CA ALA A 173 10.89 33.95 -6.99
C ALA A 173 10.80 35.50 -6.96
N THR A 174 9.79 36.05 -6.28
CA THR A 174 9.52 37.50 -6.24
C THR A 174 10.02 38.21 -4.98
N GLU A 175 10.61 37.49 -4.01
CA GLU A 175 11.05 38.01 -2.69
C GLU A 175 9.96 38.73 -1.87
N GLU A 176 8.70 38.74 -2.31
CA GLU A 176 7.56 39.29 -1.56
C GLU A 176 7.10 38.32 -0.47
N LYS A 177 7.36 38.67 0.80
CA LYS A 177 6.78 38.09 2.02
C LYS A 177 6.51 36.58 1.97
N ALA A 178 7.57 35.79 1.88
CA ALA A 178 7.55 34.34 2.13
C ALA A 178 7.35 33.97 3.63
N GLU A 179 6.89 34.90 4.47
CA GLU A 179 6.75 34.72 5.92
C GLU A 179 5.40 34.08 6.35
N ASP A 180 4.41 33.99 5.46
CA ASP A 180 3.06 33.47 5.77
C ASP A 180 2.64 32.32 4.82
N ASN A 181 3.58 31.44 4.42
CA ASN A 181 3.27 30.30 3.56
C ASN A 181 3.35 28.98 4.32
N THR A 182 2.18 28.38 4.56
CA THR A 182 2.03 27.12 5.32
C THR A 182 2.83 25.95 4.73
N ILE A 183 3.06 25.93 3.41
CA ILE A 183 3.88 24.89 2.76
C ILE A 183 5.35 25.07 3.15
N ILE A 184 5.88 26.29 3.03
CA ILE A 184 7.26 26.64 3.39
C ILE A 184 7.50 26.40 4.88
N ASP A 185 6.58 26.80 5.75
CA ASP A 185 6.71 26.60 7.20
C ASP A 185 6.68 25.14 7.60
N GLY A 186 5.87 24.34 6.89
CA GLY A 186 5.86 22.90 7.00
C GLY A 186 7.24 22.30 6.76
N PHE A 187 7.86 22.64 5.63
CA PHE A 187 9.20 22.16 5.29
C PHE A 187 10.28 22.70 6.22
N LYS A 188 10.25 23.98 6.58
CA LYS A 188 11.16 24.54 7.60
C LYS A 188 11.07 23.77 8.91
N THR A 189 9.88 23.30 9.29
CA THR A 189 9.70 22.54 10.52
C THR A 189 10.34 21.15 10.41
N VAL A 190 10.12 20.46 9.28
CA VAL A 190 10.76 19.16 9.00
C VAL A 190 12.28 19.31 8.97
N ASP A 191 12.79 20.24 8.17
CA ASP A 191 14.22 20.44 7.94
C ASP A 191 14.97 20.85 9.21
N LYS A 192 14.41 21.77 10.01
CA LYS A 192 14.97 22.12 11.34
C LYS A 192 15.00 20.95 12.31
N ARG A 193 14.01 20.06 12.24
CA ARG A 193 13.96 18.89 13.11
C ARG A 193 15.03 17.88 12.70
N VAL A 194 15.20 17.68 11.40
CA VAL A 194 16.26 16.82 10.86
C VAL A 194 17.65 17.34 11.24
N ALA A 195 17.88 18.67 11.15
CA ALA A 195 19.12 19.31 11.55
C ALA A 195 19.46 19.13 13.05
N ALA A 196 18.46 18.88 13.90
CA ALA A 196 18.64 18.71 15.33
C ALA A 196 19.05 17.28 15.72
N TYR A 197 19.06 16.34 14.77
CA TYR A 197 19.46 14.96 15.05
C TYR A 197 20.98 14.84 15.24
N PRO A 198 21.44 14.03 16.21
CA PRO A 198 22.87 13.83 16.42
C PRO A 198 23.51 13.16 15.21
N GLU A 199 24.75 13.55 14.89
CA GLU A 199 25.55 12.83 13.88
C GLU A 199 25.83 11.40 14.36
N LEU A 200 25.44 10.42 13.54
CA LEU A 200 25.78 9.02 13.77
C LEU A 200 27.10 8.70 13.06
N ASP A 201 27.82 7.67 13.53
CA ASP A 201 29.00 7.15 12.83
C ASP A 201 28.58 6.18 11.72
N TYR A 202 28.88 6.53 10.46
CA TYR A 202 28.33 5.89 9.26
C TYR A 202 29.33 5.04 8.45
N GLY A 203 30.58 4.87 8.92
CA GLY A 203 31.60 3.97 8.33
C GLY A 203 31.98 4.20 6.84
N PRO A 204 32.99 3.51 6.28
CA PRO A 204 33.47 3.72 4.90
C PRO A 204 32.75 2.87 3.80
N SER A 205 32.87 3.28 2.53
CA SER A 205 31.95 3.01 1.38
C SER A 205 32.49 2.11 0.24
N VAL A 206 31.59 1.37 -0.47
CA VAL A 206 31.63 0.99 -1.92
C VAL A 206 30.26 0.38 -2.36
N ALA A 207 29.97 0.20 -3.67
CA ALA A 207 28.65 0.30 -4.37
C ALA A 207 27.99 -0.95 -5.07
N SER A 208 26.65 -0.79 -5.34
CA SER A 208 25.49 -1.53 -5.98
C SER A 208 25.44 -3.08 -6.19
N ILE A 209 24.27 -3.78 -6.10
CA ILE A 209 23.30 -4.15 -7.20
C ILE A 209 21.99 -4.80 -6.65
N TYR A 210 20.84 -4.69 -7.37
CA TYR A 210 19.55 -5.42 -7.21
C TYR A 210 18.99 -6.01 -8.52
N ASP A 211 18.16 -7.06 -8.44
CA ASP A 211 17.21 -7.51 -9.49
C ASP A 211 16.03 -8.37 -8.93
N LYS A 212 14.88 -8.41 -9.63
CA LYS A 212 13.55 -8.99 -9.23
C LYS A 212 13.02 -10.11 -10.16
N ARG A 213 12.07 -10.93 -9.66
CA ARG A 213 11.37 -12.11 -10.29
C ARG A 213 9.92 -11.82 -10.79
N SER A 214 9.29 -12.83 -11.43
CA SER A 214 8.09 -12.85 -12.31
C SER A 214 6.82 -13.58 -11.76
N VAL A 215 5.69 -13.49 -12.51
CA VAL A 215 4.30 -13.94 -12.16
C VAL A 215 3.88 -15.29 -12.81
N LYS A 216 2.98 -16.05 -12.16
CA LYS A 216 2.47 -17.40 -12.54
C LYS A 216 1.03 -17.37 -13.10
N LYS A 217 0.67 -18.30 -14.00
CA LYS A 217 -0.65 -18.39 -14.68
C LYS A 217 -1.69 -19.21 -13.92
N LEU A 218 -2.95 -18.76 -13.95
CA LEU A 218 -4.13 -19.56 -13.59
C LEU A 218 -4.36 -20.67 -14.63
N GLY A 219 -4.85 -21.83 -14.19
CA GLY A 219 -5.26 -22.92 -15.10
C GLY A 219 -6.77 -23.14 -15.07
N GLY A 220 -7.38 -23.47 -16.21
CA GLY A 220 -8.79 -23.83 -16.27
C GLY A 220 -9.30 -23.98 -17.71
N LYS A 221 -10.48 -24.59 -17.88
CA LYS A 221 -11.17 -24.57 -19.18
C LYS A 221 -11.91 -23.23 -19.33
N PRO A 222 -11.86 -22.57 -20.50
CA PRO A 222 -12.66 -21.38 -20.76
C PRO A 222 -14.16 -21.65 -20.53
N VAL A 223 -14.87 -20.70 -19.94
CA VAL A 223 -16.32 -20.76 -19.71
C VAL A 223 -17.06 -19.71 -20.54
N THR A 224 -18.33 -19.97 -20.83
CA THR A 224 -19.18 -19.05 -21.60
C THR A 224 -19.92 -18.06 -20.68
N ALA A 225 -20.34 -16.93 -21.24
CA ALA A 225 -21.10 -15.91 -20.50
C ALA A 225 -22.42 -16.46 -19.92
N GLU A 226 -23.06 -17.43 -20.58
CA GLU A 226 -24.28 -18.09 -20.10
C GLU A 226 -24.01 -18.95 -18.86
N GLN A 227 -22.87 -19.65 -18.83
CA GLN A 227 -22.44 -20.42 -17.67
C GLN A 227 -22.15 -19.50 -16.47
N ILE A 228 -21.50 -18.36 -16.71
CA ILE A 228 -21.28 -17.34 -15.68
C ILE A 228 -22.61 -16.76 -15.19
N LYS A 229 -23.53 -16.43 -16.09
CA LYS A 229 -24.86 -15.92 -15.71
C LYS A 229 -25.60 -16.86 -14.77
N ALA A 230 -25.56 -18.17 -15.03
CA ALA A 230 -26.15 -19.18 -14.14
C ALA A 230 -25.45 -19.24 -12.77
N LYS A 231 -24.11 -19.18 -12.74
CA LYS A 231 -23.33 -19.12 -11.50
C LYS A 231 -23.64 -17.87 -10.68
N ALA A 232 -23.72 -16.71 -11.33
CA ALA A 232 -24.02 -15.43 -10.70
C ALA A 232 -25.42 -15.42 -10.07
N LEU A 233 -26.44 -15.90 -10.80
CA LEU A 233 -27.80 -16.01 -10.26
C LEU A 233 -27.86 -16.92 -9.03
N LYS A 234 -27.18 -18.07 -9.07
CA LYS A 234 -27.10 -18.99 -7.93
C LYS A 234 -26.37 -18.36 -6.75
N PHE A 235 -25.30 -17.60 -7.00
CA PHE A 235 -24.54 -16.95 -5.95
C PHE A 235 -25.33 -15.81 -5.28
N ALA A 236 -26.04 -14.99 -6.05
CA ALA A 236 -26.74 -13.82 -5.53
C ALA A 236 -27.93 -14.18 -4.64
N ASP A 237 -28.59 -15.32 -4.85
CA ASP A 237 -29.72 -15.79 -4.02
C ASP A 237 -30.90 -14.77 -3.98
N LEU A 238 -31.09 -14.01 -5.07
CA LEU A 238 -32.06 -12.89 -5.18
C LEU A 238 -33.42 -13.27 -5.83
N GLY A 239 -33.75 -14.56 -5.89
CA GLY A 239 -35.03 -15.05 -6.43
C GLY A 239 -35.16 -15.05 -7.97
N GLY A 240 -36.33 -15.48 -8.46
CA GLY A 240 -36.57 -15.83 -9.88
C GLY A 240 -36.80 -14.67 -10.86
N ASN A 241 -36.81 -13.41 -10.41
CA ASN A 241 -37.12 -12.22 -11.23
C ASN A 241 -35.93 -11.26 -11.39
N ALA A 242 -34.69 -11.73 -11.17
CA ALA A 242 -33.50 -10.91 -11.30
C ALA A 242 -33.06 -10.77 -12.78
N ASN A 243 -32.75 -9.55 -13.20
CA ASN A 243 -32.14 -9.27 -14.49
C ASN A 243 -30.61 -9.33 -14.35
N VAL A 244 -29.92 -9.88 -15.35
CA VAL A 244 -28.46 -9.99 -15.36
C VAL A 244 -27.90 -9.36 -16.62
N LYS A 245 -27.08 -8.33 -16.45
CA LYS A 245 -26.26 -7.75 -17.50
C LYS A 245 -24.85 -8.36 -17.41
N MET A 246 -24.41 -8.97 -18.50
CA MET A 246 -23.06 -9.52 -18.62
C MET A 246 -22.15 -8.55 -19.38
N GLN A 247 -20.90 -8.44 -18.92
CA GLN A 247 -19.83 -7.73 -19.60
C GLN A 247 -18.59 -8.62 -19.62
N GLU A 248 -17.96 -8.73 -20.78
CA GLU A 248 -16.65 -9.38 -20.95
C GLU A 248 -15.56 -8.31 -20.85
N ASN A 249 -14.52 -8.56 -20.07
CA ASN A 249 -13.39 -7.66 -19.86
C ASN A 249 -12.09 -8.33 -20.29
N GLY A 250 -11.12 -7.53 -20.75
CA GLY A 250 -9.77 -8.03 -21.02
C GLY A 250 -9.71 -9.11 -22.11
N LYS A 251 -10.62 -9.06 -23.09
CA LYS A 251 -10.71 -10.07 -24.16
C LYS A 251 -9.35 -10.32 -24.83
N GLY A 252 -8.92 -11.58 -24.87
CA GLY A 252 -7.66 -11.99 -25.48
C GLY A 252 -6.41 -11.73 -24.63
N THR A 253 -6.57 -11.31 -23.37
CA THR A 253 -5.47 -11.20 -22.40
C THR A 253 -5.51 -12.34 -21.39
N GLU A 254 -4.42 -12.52 -20.66
CA GLU A 254 -4.30 -13.50 -19.58
C GLU A 254 -5.20 -13.19 -18.36
N TRP A 255 -5.80 -11.99 -18.32
CA TRP A 255 -6.66 -11.50 -17.25
C TRP A 255 -8.12 -11.35 -17.69
N ALA A 256 -8.52 -12.07 -18.74
CA ALA A 256 -9.89 -12.05 -19.22
C ALA A 256 -10.87 -12.44 -18.10
N SER A 257 -11.93 -11.66 -17.95
CA SER A 257 -12.94 -11.85 -16.90
C SER A 257 -14.34 -11.50 -17.39
N TYR A 258 -15.34 -11.96 -16.65
CA TYR A 258 -16.74 -11.62 -16.87
C TYR A 258 -17.29 -10.89 -15.65
N THR A 259 -17.89 -9.72 -15.86
CA THR A 259 -18.67 -9.02 -14.85
C THR A 259 -20.15 -9.33 -15.05
N ALA A 260 -20.81 -9.81 -13.99
CA ALA A 260 -22.25 -9.98 -13.92
C ALA A 260 -22.84 -8.89 -13.00
N THR A 261 -23.69 -8.03 -13.56
CA THR A 261 -24.47 -7.05 -12.78
C THR A 261 -25.90 -7.53 -12.68
N ILE A 262 -26.36 -7.77 -11.45
CA ILE A 262 -27.68 -8.30 -11.14
C ILE A 262 -28.53 -7.21 -10.51
N THR A 263 -29.74 -7.02 -11.05
CA THR A 263 -30.76 -6.13 -10.50
C THR A 263 -32.04 -6.91 -10.24
N SER A 264 -32.70 -6.64 -9.11
CA SER A 264 -33.95 -7.29 -8.73
C SER A 264 -34.95 -6.24 -8.23
N LYS A 265 -36.25 -6.53 -8.30
CA LYS A 265 -37.27 -5.66 -7.69
C LYS A 265 -37.24 -5.71 -6.16
N GLU A 266 -36.74 -6.81 -5.60
CA GLU A 266 -36.67 -7.05 -4.16
C GLU A 266 -35.38 -6.47 -3.54
N HIS A 267 -34.38 -6.17 -4.37
CA HIS A 267 -33.10 -5.61 -3.94
C HIS A 267 -32.78 -4.35 -4.73
N LYS A 268 -32.91 -3.19 -4.07
CA LYS A 268 -32.86 -1.87 -4.72
C LYS A 268 -31.54 -1.60 -5.43
N GLU A 269 -30.42 -1.93 -4.78
CA GLU A 269 -29.09 -1.66 -5.30
C GLU A 269 -28.56 -2.83 -6.14
N PRO A 270 -27.75 -2.57 -7.18
CA PRO A 270 -27.20 -3.61 -8.01
C PRO A 270 -26.13 -4.42 -7.26
N VAL A 271 -26.16 -5.74 -7.46
CA VAL A 271 -25.10 -6.65 -7.04
C VAL A 271 -24.19 -6.92 -8.23
N THR A 272 -22.89 -6.72 -8.05
CA THR A 272 -21.87 -6.97 -9.08
C THR A 272 -20.97 -8.12 -8.65
N MET A 273 -20.65 -9.00 -9.59
CA MET A 273 -19.71 -10.10 -9.39
C MET A 273 -18.77 -10.23 -10.58
N ASP A 274 -17.50 -10.48 -10.30
CA ASP A 274 -16.48 -10.74 -11.32
C ASP A 274 -16.03 -12.20 -11.29
N PHE A 275 -15.91 -12.80 -12.47
CA PHE A 275 -15.50 -14.19 -12.64
C PHE A 275 -14.31 -14.28 -13.60
N THR A 276 -13.39 -15.20 -13.34
CA THR A 276 -12.33 -15.54 -14.30
C THR A 276 -12.94 -16.10 -15.59
N ALA A 277 -12.38 -15.75 -16.75
CA ALA A 277 -12.81 -16.36 -18.02
C ALA A 277 -12.41 -17.84 -18.09
N GLU A 278 -11.30 -18.21 -17.45
CA GLU A 278 -10.87 -19.61 -17.29
C GLU A 278 -11.41 -20.19 -15.98
N GLY A 279 -12.14 -21.30 -16.04
CA GLY A 279 -12.74 -21.96 -14.88
C GLY A 279 -14.03 -21.31 -14.36
N GLY A 280 -14.27 -20.03 -14.63
CA GLY A 280 -15.45 -19.30 -14.16
C GLY A 280 -15.50 -19.21 -12.64
N LEU A 281 -14.37 -18.88 -12.03
CA LEU A 281 -14.18 -18.79 -10.59
C LEU A 281 -14.53 -17.37 -10.15
N LEU A 282 -15.30 -17.25 -9.06
CA LEU A 282 -15.75 -15.97 -8.53
C LEU A 282 -14.60 -15.29 -7.78
N ILE A 283 -14.16 -14.14 -8.28
CA ILE A 283 -13.02 -13.37 -7.73
C ILE A 283 -13.45 -12.13 -6.98
N SER A 284 -14.62 -11.56 -7.31
CA SER A 284 -15.17 -10.41 -6.61
C SER A 284 -16.68 -10.53 -6.44
N TYR A 285 -17.19 -10.07 -5.30
CA TYR A 285 -18.60 -9.86 -5.04
C TYR A 285 -18.77 -8.50 -4.39
N ASN A 286 -19.78 -7.74 -4.84
CA ASN A 286 -20.07 -6.42 -4.33
C ASN A 286 -21.58 -6.17 -4.31
N ASP A 287 -22.13 -6.00 -3.12
CA ASP A 287 -23.47 -5.51 -2.89
C ASP A 287 -23.38 -4.05 -2.43
N ASN A 288 -23.86 -3.15 -3.28
CA ASN A 288 -23.82 -1.70 -3.04
C ASN A 288 -24.96 -1.20 -2.14
N ARG A 289 -25.62 -2.08 -1.37
CA ARG A 289 -26.63 -1.66 -0.41
C ARG A 289 -26.09 -0.56 0.52
N GLU A 290 -26.98 0.34 0.89
CA GLU A 290 -26.68 1.34 1.92
C GLU A 290 -26.48 0.64 3.28
N VAL A 291 -25.45 1.06 4.00
CA VAL A 291 -25.10 0.51 5.32
C VAL A 291 -25.52 1.53 6.38
N GLY A 292 -26.45 1.12 7.24
CA GLY A 292 -26.93 1.96 8.34
C GLY A 292 -25.95 2.04 9.51
N PRO A 293 -26.36 2.69 10.62
CA PRO A 293 -25.55 2.76 11.84
C PRO A 293 -25.23 1.36 12.40
N ALA A 294 -24.01 1.20 12.91
CA ALA A 294 -23.54 -0.05 13.49
C ALA A 294 -24.43 -0.56 14.64
N LYS A 295 -24.89 -1.80 14.55
CA LYS A 295 -25.68 -2.53 15.57
C LYS A 295 -25.04 -3.84 16.00
N VAL A 296 -24.03 -4.33 15.27
CA VAL A 296 -23.26 -5.53 15.64
C VAL A 296 -21.81 -5.17 15.95
N SER A 297 -21.19 -5.94 16.84
CA SER A 297 -19.76 -5.80 17.14
C SER A 297 -18.88 -6.44 16.06
N MET A 298 -17.61 -6.03 15.98
CA MET A 298 -16.64 -6.65 15.05
C MET A 298 -16.53 -8.17 15.26
N LYS A 299 -16.61 -8.65 16.52
CA LYS A 299 -16.62 -10.08 16.82
C LYS A 299 -17.83 -10.79 16.19
N GLN A 300 -19.02 -10.23 16.34
CA GLN A 300 -20.23 -10.78 15.71
C GLN A 300 -20.14 -10.73 14.18
N ALA A 301 -19.52 -9.68 13.64
CA ALA A 301 -19.31 -9.51 12.21
C ALA A 301 -18.36 -10.58 11.64
N VAL A 302 -17.27 -10.90 12.35
CA VAL A 302 -16.36 -12.02 12.02
C VAL A 302 -17.09 -13.34 11.98
N GLU A 303 -17.90 -13.65 13.00
CA GLU A 303 -18.66 -14.90 13.07
C GLU A 303 -19.70 -15.02 11.92
N LYS A 304 -20.38 -13.91 11.59
CA LYS A 304 -21.35 -13.88 10.48
C LYS A 304 -20.67 -13.99 9.12
N ALA A 305 -19.53 -13.33 8.93
CA ALA A 305 -18.74 -13.44 7.70
C ALA A 305 -18.20 -14.86 7.48
N GLY A 306 -17.71 -15.52 8.54
CA GLY A 306 -17.27 -16.92 8.45
C GLY A 306 -18.40 -17.86 7.98
N ARG A 307 -19.60 -17.72 8.56
CA ARG A 307 -20.79 -18.49 8.13
C ARG A 307 -21.21 -18.16 6.70
N PHE A 308 -21.08 -16.90 6.29
CA PHE A 308 -21.35 -16.50 4.91
C PHE A 308 -20.38 -17.18 3.95
N LEU A 309 -19.08 -17.16 4.22
CA LEU A 309 -18.06 -17.83 3.40
C LEU A 309 -18.33 -19.33 3.30
N GLU A 310 -18.61 -19.99 4.42
CA GLU A 310 -18.95 -21.42 4.45
C GLU A 310 -20.17 -21.74 3.57
N LYS A 311 -21.28 -21.01 3.74
CA LYS A 311 -22.50 -21.19 2.92
C LYS A 311 -22.24 -20.95 1.43
N LYS A 312 -21.28 -20.07 1.10
CA LYS A 312 -20.95 -19.68 -0.27
C LYS A 312 -19.85 -20.53 -0.91
N GLY A 313 -19.39 -21.59 -0.24
CA GLY A 313 -18.46 -22.57 -0.80
C GLY A 313 -16.99 -22.32 -0.47
N TYR A 314 -16.71 -21.51 0.54
CA TYR A 314 -15.37 -21.27 1.08
C TYR A 314 -15.29 -21.80 2.52
N PRO A 315 -15.32 -23.13 2.73
CA PRO A 315 -15.27 -23.72 4.07
C PRO A 315 -13.89 -23.59 4.69
N GLY A 316 -13.81 -23.70 6.02
CA GLY A 316 -12.53 -23.77 6.73
C GLY A 316 -11.74 -22.44 6.75
N MET A 317 -12.41 -21.31 6.60
CA MET A 317 -11.76 -19.99 6.60
C MET A 317 -11.64 -19.42 8.03
N THR A 318 -10.46 -18.95 8.41
CA THR A 318 -10.17 -18.33 9.72
C THR A 318 -9.80 -16.86 9.54
N ALA A 319 -10.40 -15.98 10.34
CA ALA A 319 -10.08 -14.55 10.31
C ALA A 319 -8.69 -14.28 10.93
N VAL A 320 -7.86 -13.52 10.22
CA VAL A 320 -6.51 -13.09 10.64
C VAL A 320 -6.36 -11.57 10.77
N SER A 321 -7.32 -10.81 10.24
CA SER A 321 -7.47 -9.37 10.54
C SER A 321 -8.94 -8.97 10.58
N ALA A 322 -9.24 -7.94 11.37
CA ALA A 322 -10.57 -7.38 11.49
C ALA A 322 -10.46 -5.89 11.78
N ASP A 323 -10.67 -5.06 10.76
CA ASP A 323 -10.51 -3.62 10.82
C ASP A 323 -11.86 -2.94 10.68
N ARG A 324 -12.18 -2.02 11.58
CA ARG A 324 -13.39 -1.22 11.50
C ARG A 324 -13.12 0.07 10.75
N TYR A 325 -14.00 0.40 9.81
CA TYR A 325 -14.02 1.70 9.15
C TYR A 325 -15.46 2.23 9.13
N ASP A 326 -15.75 3.22 9.96
CA ASP A 326 -17.11 3.76 10.17
C ASP A 326 -18.13 2.65 10.55
N ASN A 327 -19.14 2.43 9.71
CA ASN A 327 -20.15 1.39 9.87
C ASN A 327 -19.84 0.11 9.08
N LEU A 328 -18.60 -0.03 8.57
CA LEU A 328 -18.12 -1.21 7.86
C LEU A 328 -17.06 -1.95 8.68
N GLY A 329 -17.04 -3.27 8.53
CA GLY A 329 -15.92 -4.11 8.92
C GLY A 329 -15.20 -4.65 7.68
N ASN A 330 -13.87 -4.54 7.64
CA ASN A 330 -13.02 -5.16 6.65
C ASN A 330 -12.29 -6.32 7.32
N LEU A 331 -12.52 -7.53 6.84
CA LEU A 331 -12.05 -8.75 7.49
C LEU A 331 -11.16 -9.51 6.51
N THR A 332 -9.97 -9.92 6.95
CA THR A 332 -9.12 -10.83 6.16
C THR A 332 -9.25 -12.24 6.71
N PHE A 333 -9.61 -13.17 5.84
CA PHE A 333 -9.70 -14.60 6.12
C PHE A 333 -8.64 -15.35 5.33
N VAL A 334 -8.15 -16.46 5.88
CA VAL A 334 -7.25 -17.41 5.21
C VAL A 334 -7.76 -18.82 5.42
N THR A 335 -7.48 -19.73 4.49
CA THR A 335 -7.80 -21.16 4.68
C THR A 335 -7.09 -21.68 5.92
N SER A 336 -7.79 -22.51 6.70
CA SER A 336 -7.22 -23.28 7.80
C SER A 336 -7.37 -24.77 7.53
N GLN A 337 -6.24 -25.48 7.54
CA GLN A 337 -6.18 -26.93 7.37
C GLN A 337 -5.37 -27.52 8.52
N ASP A 338 -5.97 -28.46 9.26
CA ASP A 338 -5.32 -29.15 10.39
C ASP A 338 -4.69 -28.21 11.44
N GLY A 339 -5.28 -27.03 11.64
CA GLY A 339 -4.77 -26.00 12.57
C GLY A 339 -3.65 -25.12 12.01
N VAL A 340 -3.27 -25.29 10.74
CA VAL A 340 -2.32 -24.43 10.02
C VAL A 340 -3.09 -23.38 9.21
N LEU A 341 -2.67 -22.12 9.29
CA LEU A 341 -3.23 -21.02 8.51
C LEU A 341 -2.49 -20.85 7.18
N ILE A 342 -3.17 -20.93 6.05
CA ILE A 342 -2.57 -20.88 4.71
C ILE A 342 -2.75 -19.48 4.13
N TYR A 343 -1.75 -18.62 4.34
CA TYR A 343 -1.80 -17.20 3.95
C TYR A 343 -1.90 -16.93 2.44
N PRO A 344 -1.31 -17.74 1.54
CA PRO A 344 -1.53 -17.59 0.10
C PRO A 344 -3.01 -17.72 -0.28
N GLU A 345 -3.78 -18.53 0.46
CA GLU A 345 -5.21 -18.73 0.23
C GLU A 345 -6.06 -17.72 1.02
N LYS A 346 -5.81 -16.42 0.78
CA LYS A 346 -6.52 -15.32 1.47
C LYS A 346 -7.76 -14.83 0.73
N MET A 347 -8.71 -14.34 1.52
CA MET A 347 -9.91 -13.64 1.07
C MET A 347 -10.18 -12.43 1.96
N THR A 348 -10.54 -11.31 1.36
CA THR A 348 -10.98 -10.11 2.11
C THR A 348 -12.48 -9.99 2.01
N VAL A 349 -13.19 -9.88 3.13
CA VAL A 349 -14.65 -9.74 3.22
C VAL A 349 -14.99 -8.40 3.85
N ARG A 350 -15.86 -7.65 3.19
CA ARG A 350 -16.46 -6.43 3.73
C ARG A 350 -17.85 -6.73 4.27
N VAL A 351 -18.13 -6.26 5.48
CA VAL A 351 -19.40 -6.44 6.19
C VAL A 351 -20.00 -5.10 6.59
N GLY A 352 -21.32 -4.95 6.46
CA GLY A 352 -22.04 -3.83 7.05
C GLY A 352 -22.32 -4.10 8.53
N LEU A 353 -21.91 -3.22 9.44
CA LEU A 353 -22.07 -3.40 10.89
C LEU A 353 -23.49 -3.13 11.38
N ASP A 354 -24.39 -2.65 10.52
CA ASP A 354 -25.83 -2.52 10.78
C ASP A 354 -26.53 -3.87 10.93
N THR A 355 -26.16 -4.86 10.12
CA THR A 355 -26.72 -6.23 10.15
C THR A 355 -25.66 -7.29 10.41
N GLY A 356 -24.39 -7.01 10.12
CA GLY A 356 -23.28 -7.95 10.11
C GLY A 356 -23.24 -8.83 8.86
N GLU A 357 -24.00 -8.51 7.82
CA GLU A 357 -24.00 -9.22 6.55
C GLU A 357 -22.85 -8.76 5.65
N ALA A 358 -22.34 -9.69 4.84
CA ALA A 358 -21.31 -9.40 3.84
C ALA A 358 -21.86 -8.54 2.71
N THR A 359 -21.25 -7.37 2.51
CA THR A 359 -21.54 -6.45 1.40
C THR A 359 -20.51 -6.57 0.28
N GLY A 360 -19.47 -7.39 0.46
CA GLY A 360 -18.52 -7.67 -0.60
C GLY A 360 -17.44 -8.65 -0.19
N PHE A 361 -16.75 -9.25 -1.16
CA PHE A 361 -15.47 -9.90 -0.93
C PHE A 361 -14.55 -9.85 -2.15
N GLN A 362 -13.26 -10.05 -1.90
CA GLN A 362 -12.21 -10.28 -2.89
C GLN A 362 -11.59 -11.66 -2.63
N ALA A 363 -11.52 -12.47 -3.67
CA ALA A 363 -11.10 -13.88 -3.61
C ALA A 363 -10.01 -14.23 -4.63
N SER A 364 -9.42 -13.24 -5.31
CA SER A 364 -8.44 -13.49 -6.38
C SER A 364 -7.26 -14.34 -5.90
N ASP A 365 -6.69 -14.04 -4.72
CA ASP A 365 -5.57 -14.80 -4.16
C ASP A 365 -5.97 -16.24 -3.83
N TYR A 366 -7.11 -16.43 -3.14
CA TYR A 366 -7.67 -17.76 -2.92
C TYR A 366 -7.90 -18.53 -4.23
N VAL A 367 -8.51 -17.91 -5.23
CA VAL A 367 -8.77 -18.53 -6.54
C VAL A 367 -7.48 -18.95 -7.24
N GLN A 368 -6.39 -18.20 -7.04
CA GLN A 368 -5.11 -18.46 -7.65
C GLN A 368 -4.27 -19.51 -6.93
N GLU A 369 -4.28 -19.48 -5.60
CA GLU A 369 -3.37 -20.28 -4.78
C GLU A 369 -4.03 -21.51 -4.15
N HIS A 370 -5.37 -21.61 -4.17
CA HIS A 370 -6.07 -22.72 -3.56
C HIS A 370 -5.79 -24.05 -4.26
N LYS A 371 -5.41 -25.04 -3.45
CA LYS A 371 -5.13 -26.41 -3.89
C LYS A 371 -6.01 -27.38 -3.10
N GLU A 372 -6.95 -28.06 -3.77
CA GLU A 372 -7.87 -29.01 -3.11
C GLU A 372 -7.16 -30.09 -2.27
N LYS A 373 -5.92 -30.45 -2.64
CA LYS A 373 -5.12 -31.50 -1.98
C LYS A 373 -3.75 -30.99 -1.55
N ARG A 374 -3.71 -29.85 -0.87
CA ARG A 374 -2.47 -29.31 -0.29
C ARG A 374 -1.93 -30.25 0.78
N VAL A 375 -0.68 -30.70 0.61
CA VAL A 375 0.02 -31.54 1.58
C VAL A 375 0.87 -30.65 2.46
N ILE A 376 0.53 -30.59 3.75
CA ILE A 376 1.27 -29.81 4.73
C ILE A 376 2.22 -30.76 5.49
N PRO A 377 3.55 -30.53 5.45
CA PRO A 377 4.51 -31.32 6.21
C PRO A 377 4.31 -31.11 7.71
N LYS A 378 4.86 -32.00 8.54
CA LYS A 378 4.93 -31.76 9.98
C LYS A 378 6.14 -30.86 10.31
N PRO A 379 6.04 -29.99 11.34
CA PRO A 379 7.19 -29.26 11.86
C PRO A 379 8.34 -30.22 12.21
N LYS A 380 9.58 -29.86 11.86
CA LYS A 380 10.76 -30.60 12.32
C LYS A 380 11.26 -30.10 13.67
N LEU A 381 11.07 -28.81 13.94
CA LEU A 381 11.35 -28.18 15.22
C LEU A 381 10.06 -27.99 16.02
N SER A 382 10.19 -28.12 17.34
CA SER A 382 9.11 -27.80 18.27
C SER A 382 8.93 -26.29 18.41
N LEU A 383 7.73 -25.87 18.82
CA LEU A 383 7.42 -24.48 19.13
C LEU A 383 8.43 -23.88 20.14
N ALA A 384 8.87 -24.65 21.13
CA ALA A 384 9.81 -24.17 22.15
C ALA A 384 11.21 -23.90 21.58
N GLU A 385 11.70 -24.75 20.68
CA GLU A 385 12.99 -24.57 20.00
C GLU A 385 12.97 -23.32 19.12
N VAL A 386 11.89 -23.14 18.35
CA VAL A 386 11.75 -21.98 17.45
C VAL A 386 11.52 -20.69 18.24
N ARG A 387 10.72 -20.72 19.32
CA ARG A 387 10.51 -19.55 20.20
C ARG A 387 11.82 -19.03 20.78
N ALA A 388 12.76 -19.91 21.12
CA ALA A 388 14.07 -19.51 21.64
C ALA A 388 14.93 -18.73 20.63
N MET A 389 14.56 -18.74 19.35
CA MET A 389 15.23 -18.02 18.27
C MET A 389 14.60 -16.65 17.97
N LEU A 390 13.49 -16.28 18.62
CA LEU A 390 12.93 -14.94 18.50
C LEU A 390 13.89 -13.88 19.04
N ASN A 391 13.71 -12.65 18.57
CA ASN A 391 14.39 -11.50 19.16
C ASN A 391 14.11 -11.44 20.68
N PRO A 392 15.13 -11.37 21.56
CA PRO A 392 14.93 -11.37 23.00
C PRO A 392 14.10 -10.19 23.55
N GLU A 393 14.02 -9.09 22.81
CA GLU A 393 13.18 -7.92 23.15
C GLU A 393 11.72 -8.09 22.68
N PHE A 394 11.37 -9.18 21.99
CA PHE A 394 10.04 -9.44 21.47
C PHE A 394 9.11 -10.01 22.55
N GLU A 395 8.03 -9.27 22.82
CA GLU A 395 6.96 -9.67 23.72
C GLU A 395 5.89 -10.46 22.94
N GLU A 396 5.97 -11.79 22.97
CA GLU A 396 4.97 -12.67 22.33
C GLU A 396 3.58 -12.50 22.96
N LEU A 397 2.56 -12.29 22.13
CA LEU A 397 1.15 -12.25 22.52
C LEU A 397 0.41 -13.53 22.12
N TYR A 398 0.75 -14.09 20.96
CA TYR A 398 0.21 -15.36 20.48
C TYR A 398 1.19 -16.06 19.54
N ASN A 399 0.98 -17.36 19.35
CA ASN A 399 1.66 -18.16 18.34
C ASN A 399 0.67 -19.10 17.65
N ARG A 400 0.96 -19.48 16.41
CA ARG A 400 0.20 -20.47 15.62
C ARG A 400 1.04 -21.01 14.46
N LEU A 401 0.62 -22.13 13.88
CA LEU A 401 1.23 -22.62 12.64
C LEU A 401 0.67 -21.88 11.44
N ALA A 402 1.55 -21.49 10.53
CA ALA A 402 1.22 -20.79 9.31
C ALA A 402 1.96 -21.40 8.12
N TRP A 403 1.31 -21.44 6.98
CA TRP A 403 1.90 -21.75 5.68
C TRP A 403 1.93 -20.45 4.89
N ILE A 404 3.13 -19.99 4.57
CA ILE A 404 3.36 -18.72 3.87
C ILE A 404 4.08 -18.97 2.55
N GLU A 405 4.01 -18.01 1.66
CA GLU A 405 4.95 -17.86 0.55
C GLU A 405 5.95 -16.78 0.94
N ASN A 406 7.23 -17.11 1.02
CA ASN A 406 8.27 -16.13 1.32
C ASN A 406 8.58 -15.27 0.08
N GLU A 407 9.49 -14.30 0.20
CA GLU A 407 9.82 -13.41 -0.92
C GLU A 407 10.53 -14.09 -2.10
N ASP A 408 11.06 -15.30 -1.91
CA ASP A 408 11.64 -16.10 -2.97
C ASP A 408 10.57 -16.91 -3.75
N ALA A 409 9.28 -16.67 -3.45
CA ALA A 409 8.13 -17.42 -3.96
C ALA A 409 8.15 -18.90 -3.54
N GLU A 410 8.75 -19.18 -2.38
CA GLU A 410 8.78 -20.53 -1.79
C GLU A 410 7.68 -20.67 -0.75
N GLU A 411 6.80 -21.63 -0.97
CA GLU A 411 5.76 -22.01 -0.03
C GLU A 411 6.34 -22.93 1.06
N LEU A 412 6.22 -22.55 2.33
CA LEU A 412 6.82 -23.26 3.45
C LEU A 412 5.99 -23.16 4.74
N LEU A 413 6.20 -24.12 5.65
CA LEU A 413 5.56 -24.16 6.97
C LEU A 413 6.38 -23.36 7.99
N THR A 414 5.73 -22.48 8.71
CA THR A 414 6.30 -21.61 9.76
C THR A 414 5.51 -21.68 11.05
N TYR A 415 6.15 -21.30 12.15
CA TYR A 415 5.48 -20.76 13.33
C TYR A 415 5.35 -19.24 13.16
N GLU A 416 4.11 -18.75 13.19
CA GLU A 416 3.80 -17.33 13.27
C GLU A 416 3.77 -16.92 14.75
N PHE A 417 4.51 -15.87 15.10
CA PHE A 417 4.48 -15.23 16.40
C PHE A 417 3.98 -13.81 16.25
N GLY A 418 2.84 -13.51 16.86
CA GLY A 418 2.31 -12.15 16.94
C GLY A 418 2.64 -11.54 18.29
N GLY A 419 3.17 -10.32 18.29
CA GLY A 419 3.68 -9.72 19.52
C GLY A 419 4.06 -8.25 19.36
N LYS A 420 4.81 -7.74 20.33
CA LYS A 420 5.28 -6.35 20.38
C LYS A 420 6.79 -6.27 20.51
N ILE A 421 7.39 -5.29 19.84
CA ILE A 421 8.79 -4.90 20.03
C ILE A 421 8.94 -3.43 19.63
N ASN A 422 9.76 -2.67 20.35
CA ASN A 422 10.00 -1.23 20.10
C ASN A 422 8.71 -0.38 20.04
N GLY A 423 7.68 -0.72 20.83
CA GLY A 423 6.42 0.02 20.87
C GLY A 423 5.45 -0.25 19.71
N SER A 424 5.84 -1.10 18.76
CA SER A 424 5.02 -1.52 17.61
C SER A 424 4.60 -2.98 17.70
N GLN A 425 3.53 -3.35 16.99
CA GLN A 425 3.06 -4.73 16.89
C GLN A 425 3.59 -5.38 15.62
N PHE A 426 4.01 -6.65 15.69
CA PHE A 426 4.57 -7.40 14.56
C PHE A 426 4.03 -8.82 14.51
N ARG A 427 4.05 -9.42 13.31
CA ARG A 427 4.00 -10.86 13.06
C ARG A 427 5.36 -11.29 12.54
N ILE A 428 5.98 -12.27 13.18
CA ILE A 428 7.27 -12.84 12.79
C ILE A 428 7.01 -14.31 12.42
N TYR A 429 7.46 -14.73 11.24
CA TYR A 429 7.28 -16.09 10.74
C TYR A 429 8.63 -16.80 10.75
N LEU A 430 8.79 -17.82 11.60
CA LEU A 430 9.99 -18.64 11.68
C LEU A 430 9.74 -20.01 11.06
N ASN A 431 10.61 -20.44 10.16
CA ASN A 431 10.55 -21.71 9.46
C ASN A 431 10.47 -22.88 10.45
N ALA A 432 9.46 -23.73 10.29
CA ALA A 432 9.20 -24.86 11.19
C ALA A 432 10.20 -26.03 10.99
N ALA A 433 11.08 -25.95 9.98
CA ALA A 433 12.10 -26.95 9.68
C ALA A 433 13.48 -26.62 10.26
N ASP A 434 13.88 -25.34 10.29
CA ASP A 434 15.22 -24.90 10.69
C ASP A 434 15.24 -23.66 11.62
N GLY A 435 14.11 -23.00 11.84
CA GLY A 435 13.97 -21.87 12.74
C GLY A 435 14.41 -20.53 12.15
N ASN A 436 14.80 -20.48 10.88
CA ASN A 436 15.13 -19.22 10.22
C ASN A 436 13.90 -18.31 10.13
N GLU A 437 14.07 -17.00 10.31
CA GLU A 437 13.01 -16.03 10.05
C GLU A 437 12.80 -15.89 8.54
N GLU A 438 11.58 -16.09 8.08
CA GLU A 438 11.20 -16.13 6.66
C GLU A 438 10.46 -14.86 6.23
N ALA A 439 9.69 -14.26 7.14
CA ALA A 439 8.98 -13.02 6.94
C ALA A 439 8.73 -12.30 8.27
N VAL A 440 8.67 -10.96 8.22
CA VAL A 440 8.29 -10.10 9.34
C VAL A 440 7.39 -8.99 8.82
N GLU A 441 6.27 -8.78 9.50
CA GLU A 441 5.25 -7.82 9.11
C GLU A 441 4.85 -6.95 10.31
N GLN A 442 5.01 -5.63 10.22
CA GLN A 442 4.43 -4.71 11.18
C GLN A 442 2.90 -4.71 11.08
N ILE A 443 2.21 -5.00 12.18
CA ILE A 443 0.76 -4.89 12.29
C ILE A 443 0.43 -3.41 12.52
N ARG A 444 -0.06 -2.75 11.46
CA ARG A 444 -0.58 -1.39 11.58
C ARG A 444 -1.85 -1.41 12.41
N THR A 445 -1.87 -0.67 13.51
CA THR A 445 -3.13 -0.40 14.22
C THR A 445 -3.85 0.67 13.42
N SER A 446 -5.01 0.35 12.85
CA SER A 446 -5.83 1.36 12.17
C SER A 446 -6.12 2.49 13.17
N SER A 447 -5.90 3.75 12.76
CA SER A 447 -6.11 4.93 13.61
C SER A 447 -7.56 5.09 14.10
N GLY A 448 -8.49 4.27 13.58
CA GLY A 448 -9.88 4.15 14.04
C GLY A 448 -10.12 3.08 15.11
N ALA A 449 -9.12 2.28 15.49
CA ALA A 449 -9.21 1.24 16.52
C ALA A 449 -8.74 1.72 17.91
N GLN A 450 -8.73 3.02 18.16
CA GLN A 450 -8.67 3.52 19.54
C GLN A 450 -10.02 3.26 20.21
N ASP A 451 -9.98 2.45 21.27
CA ASP A 451 -11.12 2.09 22.11
C ASP A 451 -12.03 3.30 22.40
N LYS A 452 -13.27 3.21 21.88
CA LYS A 452 -14.46 3.78 22.49
C LYS A 452 -15.60 2.78 22.44
#